data_AF-A0AAE2XYJ2-F1
#
_entry.id   AF-A0AAE2XYJ2-F1
#
_cell.length_a   1.000
_cell.length_b   1.000
_cell.length_c   1.000
_cell.angle_alpha   90.00
_cell.angle_beta   90.00
_cell.angle_gamma   90.00
#
_symmetry.space_group_name_H-M   'P 1'
#
loop_
_entity.id
_entity.type
_entity.pdbx_description
1 polymer ?
#
loop_
_entity_poly.entity_id
_entity_poly.type
_entity_poly.pdbx_seq_one_letter_code
_entity_poly.pdbx_strand_id
1 'polypeptide(L)'
;MRIYRRGDGVKLVYISSIAIYGDRLPPVHRIRVGDPLIPSVYDFYATTKLKAEREVIDSGLKYWVSLRQTYIAIPNALSLMDPILFHQPLNTHIELITSQDAGYGLVKCLDAPDDFWCKIYNMGGGKSCRFIFKDYIRDMMEIRGIGDYRKVMDRNWFCLRNFHCGWYEDSYILNSYLHHQRQTLEDHYKQVKENIPAYYKLVKIVPKRIIKKMMERMAKSEDGPLNWVYSNNQGRINAFFGSKEKWESIPDWDDEPPNRDEESYLLDHGYDEMKRDEDLTIEDLRQAAKFRGGECLSEKLVDMKTKLKWKCAFGHIFEGSPTLILKGGHWCPECTPPP
;
A
#
# COMPACT_ATOMS: atom_id res chain seq x y z
N MET A 1 -20.52 -14.41 40.05
CA MET A 1 -20.28 -15.24 38.85
C MET A 1 -20.22 -14.29 37.64
N ARG A 2 -19.03 -13.97 37.11
CA ARG A 2 -18.93 -13.13 35.90
C ARG A 2 -19.36 -13.99 34.71
N ILE A 3 -20.52 -13.70 34.13
CA ILE A 3 -20.93 -14.28 32.86
C ILE A 3 -20.08 -13.59 31.79
N TYR A 4 -18.93 -14.18 31.45
CA TYR A 4 -18.18 -13.76 30.26
C TYR A 4 -19.07 -14.06 29.05
N ARG A 5 -19.35 -13.06 28.20
CA ARG A 5 -19.91 -13.37 26.88
C ARG A 5 -18.82 -14.17 26.15
N ARG A 6 -19.24 -15.24 25.46
CA ARG A 6 -18.34 -16.11 24.70
C ARG A 6 -17.53 -15.23 23.72
N GLY A 7 -16.23 -15.05 23.96
CA GLY A 7 -15.35 -14.23 23.10
C GLY A 7 -14.72 -12.98 23.73
N ASP A 8 -15.09 -12.56 24.95
CA ASP A 8 -14.57 -11.31 25.56
C ASP A 8 -13.03 -11.28 25.79
N GLY A 9 -12.36 -12.44 25.70
CA GLY A 9 -10.90 -12.57 25.80
C GLY A 9 -10.18 -12.85 24.47
N VAL A 10 -10.91 -12.89 23.34
CA VAL A 10 -10.31 -13.16 22.02
C VAL A 10 -9.79 -11.85 21.43
N LYS A 11 -8.49 -11.83 21.10
CA LYS A 11 -7.81 -10.71 20.45
C LYS A 11 -7.68 -10.99 18.96
N LEU A 12 -8.20 -10.10 18.11
CA LEU A 12 -8.13 -10.22 16.66
C LEU A 12 -7.01 -9.33 16.09
N VAL A 13 -6.03 -9.94 15.42
CA VAL A 13 -5.04 -9.22 14.61
C VAL A 13 -5.40 -9.41 13.14
N TYR A 14 -5.92 -8.36 12.50
CA TYR A 14 -6.27 -8.39 11.08
C TYR A 14 -5.12 -7.83 10.24
N ILE A 15 -4.70 -8.59 9.23
CA ILE A 15 -3.68 -8.17 8.26
C ILE A 15 -4.36 -7.47 7.09
N SER A 16 -4.32 -6.15 7.12
CA SER A 16 -4.72 -5.29 6.01
C SER A 16 -3.52 -5.09 5.07
N SER A 17 -3.61 -4.16 4.12
CA SER A 17 -2.59 -3.95 3.10
C SER A 17 -2.42 -2.49 2.73
N ILE A 18 -1.19 -2.08 2.39
CA ILE A 18 -0.92 -0.78 1.76
C ILE A 18 -1.72 -0.57 0.47
N ALA A 19 -2.14 -1.66 -0.20
CA ALA A 19 -2.89 -1.61 -1.45
C ALA A 19 -4.21 -0.82 -1.35
N ILE A 20 -4.81 -0.76 -0.16
CA ILE A 20 -6.08 -0.05 0.04
C ILE A 20 -5.93 1.48 -0.08
N TYR A 21 -4.71 2.02 0.06
CA TYR A 21 -4.43 3.44 -0.19
C TYR A 21 -4.45 3.76 -1.69
N GLY A 22 -4.16 2.76 -2.54
CA GLY A 22 -3.96 2.88 -3.98
C GLY A 22 -2.78 3.76 -4.35
N ASP A 23 -2.88 4.41 -5.51
CA ASP A 23 -1.79 5.20 -6.09
C ASP A 23 -1.40 6.40 -5.21
N ARG A 24 -0.10 6.48 -4.96
CA ARG A 24 0.56 7.54 -4.19
C ARG A 24 1.86 7.96 -4.86
N LEU A 25 1.83 8.16 -6.17
CA LEU A 25 2.94 8.85 -6.82
C LEU A 25 3.11 10.27 -6.25
N PRO A 26 4.32 10.84 -6.37
CA PRO A 26 4.55 12.24 -6.01
C PRO A 26 3.52 13.18 -6.66
N PRO A 27 3.13 14.26 -5.96
CA PRO A 27 3.65 14.75 -4.68
C PRO A 27 2.99 14.14 -3.42
N VAL A 28 2.15 13.10 -3.54
CA VAL A 28 1.38 12.55 -2.39
C VAL A 28 1.94 11.23 -1.87
N HIS A 29 3.22 10.97 -2.07
CA HIS A 29 3.85 9.67 -1.80
C HIS A 29 4.06 9.34 -0.31
N ARG A 30 3.80 10.28 0.58
CA ARG A 30 3.86 10.11 2.03
C ARG A 30 2.48 9.79 2.58
N ILE A 31 2.38 8.66 3.28
CA ILE A 31 1.10 8.07 3.71
C ILE A 31 1.01 8.08 5.24
N ARG A 32 -0.19 8.39 5.75
CA ARG A 32 -0.58 8.26 7.16
C ARG A 32 -1.85 7.43 7.32
N VAL A 33 -2.04 6.81 8.47
CA VAL A 33 -3.35 6.32 8.92
C VAL A 33 -4.30 7.51 8.96
N GLY A 34 -5.52 7.34 8.43
CA GLY A 34 -6.50 8.42 8.23
C GLY A 34 -6.53 8.99 6.81
N ASP A 35 -5.47 8.81 6.03
CA ASP A 35 -5.46 9.21 4.61
C ASP A 35 -6.58 8.49 3.84
N PRO A 36 -7.16 9.13 2.79
CA PRO A 36 -8.23 8.55 2.00
C PRO A 36 -7.86 7.19 1.40
N LEU A 37 -8.71 6.18 1.60
CA LEU A 37 -8.49 4.85 1.02
C LEU A 37 -9.12 4.79 -0.37
N ILE A 38 -8.27 4.81 -1.41
CA ILE A 38 -8.69 4.85 -2.81
C ILE A 38 -7.96 3.72 -3.55
N PRO A 39 -8.43 2.47 -3.44
CA PRO A 39 -7.87 1.34 -4.19
C PRO A 39 -7.68 1.66 -5.68
N SER A 40 -6.63 1.14 -6.29
CA SER A 40 -6.40 1.30 -7.73
C SER A 40 -7.50 0.61 -8.55
N VAL A 41 -7.81 1.16 -9.73
CA VAL A 41 -8.77 0.53 -10.66
C VAL A 41 -8.21 -0.82 -11.10
N TYR A 42 -9.05 -1.84 -11.24
CA TYR A 42 -8.66 -3.24 -11.47
C TYR A 42 -7.94 -3.94 -10.29
N ASP A 43 -7.78 -3.30 -9.12
CA ASP A 43 -7.19 -3.95 -7.94
C ASP A 43 -8.28 -4.58 -7.05
N PHE A 44 -8.75 -5.75 -7.47
CA PHE A 44 -9.74 -6.50 -6.70
C PHE A 44 -9.20 -6.89 -5.31
N TYR A 45 -7.91 -7.18 -5.19
CA TYR A 45 -7.28 -7.51 -3.92
C TYR A 45 -7.44 -6.36 -2.91
N ALA A 46 -7.11 -5.13 -3.28
CA ALA A 46 -7.26 -3.96 -2.43
C ALA A 46 -8.72 -3.73 -2.02
N THR A 47 -9.68 -3.88 -2.94
CA THR A 47 -11.11 -3.69 -2.60
C THR A 47 -11.62 -4.75 -1.60
N THR A 48 -11.17 -6.01 -1.71
CA THR A 48 -11.52 -7.05 -0.71
C THR A 48 -10.90 -6.77 0.65
N LYS A 49 -9.63 -6.33 0.69
CA LYS A 49 -8.95 -5.93 1.94
C LYS A 49 -9.61 -4.75 2.61
N LEU A 50 -10.03 -3.75 1.82
CA LEU A 50 -10.75 -2.57 2.29
C LEU A 50 -12.09 -2.96 2.93
N LYS A 51 -12.89 -3.80 2.26
CA LYS A 51 -14.17 -4.29 2.79
C LYS A 51 -13.98 -5.05 4.11
N ALA A 52 -13.02 -5.97 4.15
CA ALA A 52 -12.75 -6.75 5.36
C ALA A 52 -12.21 -5.88 6.52
N GLU A 53 -11.37 -4.87 6.26
CA GLU A 53 -10.90 -3.95 7.31
C GLU A 53 -12.07 -3.18 7.94
N ARG A 54 -13.01 -2.71 7.12
CA ARG A 54 -14.24 -2.05 7.59
C ARG A 54 -15.03 -2.94 8.53
N GLU A 55 -15.25 -4.20 8.18
CA GLU A 55 -15.97 -5.16 9.02
C GLU A 55 -15.26 -5.39 10.37
N VAL A 56 -13.92 -5.42 10.39
CA VAL A 56 -13.14 -5.59 11.62
C VAL A 56 -13.29 -4.39 12.54
N ILE A 57 -13.13 -3.17 12.02
CA ILE A 57 -13.19 -1.92 12.80
C ILE A 57 -14.57 -1.75 13.45
N ASP A 58 -15.64 -1.99 12.67
CA ASP A 58 -17.03 -1.79 13.09
C ASP A 58 -17.69 -3.06 13.67
N SER A 59 -16.90 -4.10 13.94
CA SER A 59 -17.38 -5.41 14.43
C SER A 59 -17.99 -5.38 15.84
N GLY A 60 -17.69 -4.36 16.63
CA GLY A 60 -18.01 -4.31 18.07
C GLY A 60 -17.13 -5.22 18.94
N LEU A 61 -16.08 -5.85 18.37
CA LEU A 61 -15.11 -6.62 19.15
C LEU A 61 -14.38 -5.73 20.16
N LYS A 62 -14.12 -6.26 21.35
CA LYS A 62 -13.41 -5.55 22.42
C LYS A 62 -11.92 -5.38 22.11
N TYR A 63 -11.32 -6.36 21.43
CA TYR A 63 -9.91 -6.36 21.07
C TYR A 63 -9.74 -6.71 19.59
N TRP A 64 -9.48 -5.71 18.78
CA TRP A 64 -9.07 -5.85 17.39
C TRP A 64 -7.91 -4.90 17.08
N VAL A 65 -7.09 -5.23 16.09
CA VAL A 65 -6.13 -4.30 15.49
C VAL A 65 -6.10 -4.55 13.99
N SER A 66 -6.00 -3.49 13.19
CA SER A 66 -5.71 -3.61 11.76
C SER A 66 -4.27 -3.19 11.46
N LEU A 67 -3.48 -4.10 10.89
CA LEU A 67 -2.10 -3.84 10.47
C LEU A 67 -2.07 -3.73 8.95
N ARG A 68 -1.91 -2.51 8.41
CA ARG A 68 -1.73 -2.25 6.98
C ARG A 68 -0.29 -2.55 6.62
N GLN A 69 -0.02 -3.79 6.24
CA GLN A 69 1.32 -4.22 5.87
C GLN A 69 1.71 -3.68 4.49
N THR A 70 2.95 -3.22 4.39
CA THR A 70 3.57 -2.81 3.12
C THR A 70 4.09 -4.00 2.31
N TYR A 71 4.85 -3.75 1.24
CA TYR A 71 5.57 -4.76 0.48
C TYR A 71 6.44 -5.64 1.39
N ILE A 72 6.07 -6.92 1.49
CA ILE A 72 6.82 -7.92 2.23
C ILE A 72 7.94 -8.46 1.35
N ALA A 73 9.16 -8.09 1.69
CA ALA A 73 10.36 -8.51 1.01
C ALA A 73 10.80 -9.91 1.48
N ILE A 74 11.02 -10.82 0.52
CA ILE A 74 11.44 -12.19 0.77
C ILE A 74 12.83 -12.45 0.18
N PRO A 75 13.65 -13.34 0.78
CA PRO A 75 14.97 -13.65 0.26
C PRO A 75 14.95 -14.28 -1.15
N ASN A 76 13.94 -15.11 -1.44
CA ASN A 76 13.75 -15.72 -2.75
C ASN A 76 13.15 -14.71 -3.75
N ALA A 77 13.89 -13.67 -4.12
CA ALA A 77 13.42 -12.65 -5.06
C ALA A 77 13.10 -13.21 -6.47
N LEU A 78 13.55 -14.42 -6.81
CA LEU A 78 13.21 -15.08 -8.07
C LEU A 78 11.74 -15.47 -8.16
N SER A 79 11.09 -15.78 -7.03
CA SER A 79 9.66 -16.09 -7.03
C SER A 79 8.77 -14.86 -7.23
N LEU A 80 9.35 -13.67 -7.30
CA LEU A 80 8.66 -12.40 -7.57
C LEU A 80 8.79 -11.98 -9.05
N MET A 81 9.33 -12.86 -9.91
CA MET A 81 9.39 -12.65 -11.36
C MET A 81 8.01 -12.88 -11.98
N ASP A 82 7.17 -11.86 -11.89
CA ASP A 82 5.78 -11.85 -12.32
C ASP A 82 5.47 -10.58 -13.14
N PRO A 83 4.48 -10.59 -14.05
CA PRO A 83 4.10 -9.41 -14.83
C PRO A 83 3.77 -8.18 -14.00
N ILE A 84 3.36 -8.34 -12.73
CA ILE A 84 3.12 -7.25 -11.78
C ILE A 84 4.34 -6.33 -11.60
N LEU A 85 5.57 -6.82 -11.83
CA LEU A 85 6.79 -6.00 -11.83
C LEU A 85 6.64 -4.76 -12.73
N PHE A 86 5.94 -4.90 -13.86
CA PHE A 86 5.75 -3.85 -14.84
C PHE A 86 4.52 -2.97 -14.57
N HIS A 87 3.65 -3.35 -13.63
CA HIS A 87 2.50 -2.54 -13.24
C HIS A 87 2.93 -1.31 -12.45
N GLN A 88 4.09 -1.39 -11.81
CA GLN A 88 4.57 -0.36 -10.93
C GLN A 88 5.30 0.75 -11.69
N PRO A 89 4.88 2.02 -11.54
CA PRO A 89 5.62 3.15 -12.10
C PRO A 89 7.02 3.29 -11.51
N LEU A 90 7.98 3.70 -12.32
CA LEU A 90 9.38 3.78 -11.89
C LEU A 90 9.65 4.78 -10.76
N ASN A 91 8.83 5.84 -10.66
CA ASN A 91 8.93 6.84 -9.59
C ASN A 91 8.11 6.48 -8.34
N THR A 92 7.65 5.22 -8.23
CA THR A 92 6.91 4.76 -7.05
C THR A 92 7.85 4.72 -5.85
N HIS A 93 7.45 5.40 -4.80
CA HIS A 93 8.11 5.38 -3.50
C HIS A 93 7.63 4.15 -2.74
N ILE A 94 8.55 3.35 -2.21
CA ILE A 94 8.23 2.14 -1.43
C ILE A 94 8.97 2.17 -0.12
N GLU A 95 8.27 1.84 0.96
CA GLU A 95 8.84 1.30 2.20
C GLU A 95 8.61 -0.20 2.21
N LEU A 96 9.66 -1.03 2.28
CA LEU A 96 9.48 -2.49 2.45
C LEU A 96 9.40 -2.87 3.93
N ILE A 97 8.99 -4.10 4.20
CA ILE A 97 9.26 -4.81 5.45
C ILE A 97 9.78 -6.20 5.09
N THR A 98 10.83 -6.71 5.75
CA THR A 98 11.28 -8.08 5.48
C THR A 98 10.28 -9.09 6.02
N SER A 99 10.24 -10.30 5.45
CA SER A 99 9.34 -11.35 5.94
C SER A 99 9.63 -11.76 7.39
N GLN A 100 10.90 -11.69 7.81
CA GLN A 100 11.28 -11.96 9.20
C GLN A 100 10.76 -10.89 10.17
N ASP A 101 10.81 -9.61 9.79
CA ASP A 101 10.31 -8.51 10.64
C ASP A 101 8.79 -8.43 10.64
N ALA A 102 8.16 -8.70 9.49
CA ALA A 102 6.72 -8.88 9.40
C ALA A 102 6.25 -10.00 10.34
N GLY A 103 6.86 -11.18 10.26
CA GLY A 103 6.54 -12.32 11.12
C GLY A 103 6.81 -12.04 12.60
N TYR A 104 7.93 -11.40 12.94
CA TYR A 104 8.25 -11.03 14.31
C TYR A 104 7.23 -10.06 14.91
N GLY A 105 6.81 -9.03 14.15
CA GLY A 105 5.79 -8.09 14.61
C GLY A 105 4.47 -8.80 14.95
N LEU A 106 4.05 -9.78 14.14
CA LEU A 106 2.83 -10.55 14.42
C LEU A 106 2.94 -11.38 15.71
N VAL A 107 4.09 -11.99 15.98
CA VAL A 107 4.33 -12.68 17.25
C VAL A 107 4.29 -11.70 18.42
N LYS A 108 4.83 -10.50 18.25
CA LYS A 108 4.83 -9.46 19.29
C LYS A 108 3.46 -8.90 19.63
N CYS A 109 2.47 -9.03 18.76
CA CYS A 109 1.08 -8.68 19.10
C CYS A 109 0.53 -9.52 20.28
N LEU A 110 1.08 -10.70 20.56
CA LEU A 110 0.67 -11.53 21.71
C LEU A 110 0.93 -10.83 23.05
N ASP A 111 2.01 -10.04 23.11
CA ASP A 111 2.47 -9.33 24.30
C ASP A 111 2.00 -7.86 24.33
N ALA A 112 1.17 -7.44 23.36
CA ALA A 112 0.80 -6.05 23.20
C ALA A 112 -0.10 -5.53 24.36
N PRO A 113 0.16 -4.31 24.86
CA PRO A 113 -0.58 -3.71 25.98
C PRO A 113 -2.03 -3.38 25.60
N ASP A 114 -2.86 -3.02 26.57
CA ASP A 114 -4.29 -2.78 26.35
C ASP A 114 -4.56 -1.60 25.41
N ASP A 115 -3.73 -0.55 25.45
CA ASP A 115 -3.86 0.64 24.61
C ASP A 115 -3.41 0.43 23.15
N PHE A 116 -2.81 -0.72 22.83
CA PHE A 116 -2.50 -1.11 21.44
C PHE A 116 -3.77 -1.44 20.64
N TRP A 117 -4.81 -1.95 21.31
CA TRP A 117 -6.01 -2.49 20.66
C TRP A 117 -7.02 -1.41 20.29
N CYS A 118 -7.98 -1.78 19.45
CA CYS A 118 -8.97 -0.92 18.79
C CYS A 118 -8.35 0.17 17.92
N LYS A 119 -7.21 -0.12 17.28
CA LYS A 119 -6.44 0.83 16.48
C LYS A 119 -6.04 0.27 15.12
N ILE A 120 -5.65 1.18 14.24
CA ILE A 120 -5.18 0.90 12.89
C ILE A 120 -3.74 1.39 12.83
N TYR A 121 -2.85 0.58 12.29
CA TYR A 121 -1.44 0.93 12.15
C TYR A 121 -0.94 0.62 10.75
N ASN A 122 -0.06 1.48 10.26
CA ASN A 122 0.80 1.17 9.13
C ASN A 122 1.98 0.32 9.61
N MET A 123 2.20 -0.82 8.96
CA MET A 123 3.26 -1.77 9.30
C MET A 123 4.28 -1.82 8.16
N GLY A 124 5.37 -1.07 8.33
CA GLY A 124 6.52 -1.07 7.44
C GLY A 124 7.85 -1.21 8.19
N GLY A 125 8.94 -1.35 7.44
CA GLY A 125 10.31 -1.47 7.94
C GLY A 125 10.97 -0.15 8.33
N GLY A 126 10.25 0.97 8.24
CA GLY A 126 10.74 2.29 8.63
C GLY A 126 11.63 2.95 7.58
N LYS A 127 12.21 4.11 7.94
CA LYS A 127 12.98 4.96 7.01
C LYS A 127 14.18 4.24 6.36
N SER A 128 14.81 3.30 7.07
CA SER A 128 15.93 2.48 6.57
C SER A 128 15.51 1.43 5.53
N CYS A 129 14.21 1.25 5.30
CA CYS A 129 13.65 0.34 4.31
C CYS A 129 13.00 1.08 3.12
N ARG A 130 13.22 2.39 2.99
CA ARG A 130 12.64 3.22 1.93
C ARG A 130 13.51 3.29 0.68
N PHE A 131 12.89 3.22 -0.49
CA PHE A 131 13.55 3.38 -1.78
C PHE A 131 12.56 3.86 -2.85
N ILE A 132 13.10 4.29 -4.01
CA ILE A 132 12.33 4.52 -5.23
C ILE A 132 12.52 3.31 -6.15
N PHE A 133 11.43 2.88 -6.80
CA PHE A 133 11.42 1.64 -7.58
C PHE A 133 12.50 1.56 -8.66
N LYS A 134 12.75 2.65 -9.38
CA LYS A 134 13.84 2.73 -10.40
C LYS A 134 15.19 2.32 -9.81
N ASP A 135 15.53 2.83 -8.62
CA ASP A 135 16.76 2.46 -7.92
C ASP A 135 16.77 1.00 -7.50
N TYR A 136 15.64 0.51 -6.98
CA TYR A 136 15.53 -0.89 -6.56
C TYR A 136 15.69 -1.87 -7.72
N ILE A 137 15.12 -1.59 -8.90
CA ILE A 137 15.35 -2.42 -10.09
C ILE A 137 16.83 -2.43 -10.45
N ARG A 138 17.49 -1.26 -10.50
CA ARG A 138 18.92 -1.17 -10.80
C ARG A 138 19.73 -2.07 -9.85
N ASP A 139 19.52 -1.90 -8.55
CA ASP A 139 20.31 -2.58 -7.52
C ASP A 139 20.03 -4.09 -7.53
N MET A 140 18.77 -4.50 -7.69
CA MET A 140 18.39 -5.91 -7.78
C MET A 140 18.95 -6.60 -9.02
N MET A 141 19.00 -5.91 -10.17
CA MET A 141 19.60 -6.47 -11.39
C MET A 141 21.12 -6.63 -11.28
N GLU A 142 21.79 -5.69 -10.59
CA GLU A 142 23.22 -5.78 -10.29
C GLU A 142 23.52 -6.93 -9.31
N ILE A 143 22.77 -7.03 -8.20
CA ILE A 143 22.89 -8.12 -7.22
C ILE A 143 22.75 -9.49 -7.89
N ARG A 144 21.86 -9.59 -8.89
CA ARG A 144 21.62 -10.81 -9.66
C ARG A 144 22.64 -11.07 -10.76
N GLY A 145 23.57 -10.16 -11.02
CA GLY A 145 24.57 -10.28 -12.08
C GLY A 145 24.01 -10.05 -13.49
N ILE A 146 22.78 -9.53 -13.61
CA ILE A 146 22.21 -9.10 -14.90
C ILE A 146 22.83 -7.76 -15.32
N GLY A 147 23.22 -6.92 -14.36
CA GLY A 147 23.83 -5.62 -14.62
C GLY A 147 22.79 -4.60 -15.08
N ASP A 148 23.17 -3.76 -16.04
CA ASP A 148 22.31 -2.66 -16.52
C ASP A 148 20.94 -3.15 -17.02
N TYR A 149 19.90 -2.85 -16.23
CA TYR A 149 18.52 -3.26 -16.46
C TYR A 149 17.94 -2.70 -17.75
N ARG A 150 18.44 -1.56 -18.23
CA ARG A 150 18.01 -0.89 -19.46
C ARG A 150 18.33 -1.70 -20.73
N LYS A 151 19.27 -2.64 -20.63
CA LYS A 151 19.62 -3.56 -21.72
C LYS A 151 18.68 -4.75 -21.83
N VAL A 152 17.85 -4.98 -20.82
CA VAL A 152 16.95 -6.15 -20.72
C VAL A 152 15.49 -5.78 -20.54
N MET A 153 15.19 -4.49 -20.39
CA MET A 153 13.84 -3.94 -20.26
C MET A 153 13.74 -2.63 -21.04
N ASP A 154 12.56 -2.30 -21.56
CA ASP A 154 12.30 -0.99 -22.18
C ASP A 154 11.37 -0.15 -21.30
N ARG A 155 11.54 1.17 -21.39
CA ARG A 155 10.87 2.12 -20.50
C ARG A 155 9.35 2.09 -20.62
N ASN A 156 8.83 1.83 -21.81
CA ASN A 156 7.41 1.72 -22.11
C ASN A 156 6.77 0.39 -21.67
N TRP A 157 7.53 -0.52 -21.06
CA TRP A 157 6.95 -1.72 -20.45
C TRP A 157 6.30 -1.41 -19.10
N PHE A 158 6.77 -0.37 -18.42
CA PHE A 158 6.31 0.03 -17.08
C PHE A 158 5.13 1.01 -17.17
N CYS A 159 4.11 0.77 -16.35
CA CYS A 159 2.98 1.68 -16.22
C CYS A 159 3.39 3.07 -15.69
N LEU A 160 2.51 4.06 -15.86
CA LEU A 160 2.75 5.44 -15.44
C LEU A 160 2.02 5.80 -14.15
N ARG A 161 1.02 5.02 -13.75
CA ARG A 161 0.18 5.20 -12.57
C ARG A 161 -0.62 3.92 -12.25
N ASN A 162 -1.53 4.03 -11.30
CA ASN A 162 -2.52 3.03 -10.89
C ASN A 162 -1.90 1.80 -10.20
N PHE A 163 -0.85 2.04 -9.40
CA PHE A 163 -0.27 1.02 -8.53
C PHE A 163 -0.03 1.61 -7.14
N HIS A 164 -0.20 0.78 -6.12
CA HIS A 164 -0.07 1.20 -4.73
C HIS A 164 1.39 1.34 -4.28
N CYS A 165 1.59 1.43 -2.95
CA CYS A 165 2.83 1.72 -2.21
C CYS A 165 2.97 3.20 -1.85
N GLY A 166 3.96 3.50 -1.03
CA GLY A 166 4.31 4.82 -0.55
C GLY A 166 5.27 4.72 0.63
N TRP A 167 5.61 5.86 1.21
CA TRP A 167 6.40 5.96 2.43
C TRP A 167 5.49 6.23 3.63
N TYR A 168 5.54 5.37 4.64
CA TYR A 168 4.72 5.54 5.83
C TYR A 168 5.33 6.54 6.79
N GLU A 169 4.63 7.62 7.07
CA GLU A 169 5.12 8.65 8.01
C GLU A 169 4.88 8.30 9.47
N ASP A 170 4.06 7.28 9.74
CA ASP A 170 3.61 6.90 11.07
C ASP A 170 3.88 5.42 11.42
N SER A 171 4.64 4.68 10.59
CA SER A 171 4.97 3.27 10.88
C SER A 171 5.80 3.11 12.16
N TYR A 172 6.47 4.18 12.60
CA TYR A 172 7.19 4.22 13.89
C TYR A 172 6.27 4.07 15.11
N ILE A 173 4.99 4.45 14.99
CA ILE A 173 4.01 4.32 16.08
C ILE A 173 3.77 2.83 16.38
N LEU A 174 3.64 2.00 15.35
CA LEU A 174 3.53 0.56 15.56
C LEU A 174 4.82 -0.02 16.14
N ASN A 175 5.96 0.47 15.65
CA ASN A 175 7.26 0.00 16.09
C ASN A 175 7.56 0.33 17.56
N SER A 176 6.95 1.38 18.14
CA SER A 176 7.09 1.68 19.58
C SER A 176 6.43 0.62 20.47
N TYR A 177 5.41 -0.09 19.96
CA TYR A 177 4.78 -1.22 20.65
C TYR A 177 5.48 -2.55 20.37
N LEU A 178 5.81 -2.82 19.10
CA LEU A 178 6.22 -4.17 18.67
C LEU A 178 7.73 -4.33 18.50
N HIS A 179 8.48 -3.24 18.37
CA HIS A 179 9.91 -3.23 18.10
C HIS A 179 10.30 -4.16 16.94
N HIS A 180 9.48 -4.14 15.87
CA HIS A 180 9.60 -5.06 14.74
C HIS A 180 10.52 -4.57 13.63
N GLN A 181 10.83 -3.27 13.57
CA GLN A 181 11.76 -2.69 12.59
C GLN A 181 13.20 -2.98 13.02
N ARG A 182 13.74 -4.14 12.61
CA ARG A 182 15.06 -4.63 13.02
C ARG A 182 16.04 -4.74 11.86
N GLN A 183 15.54 -4.81 10.63
CA GLN A 183 16.32 -4.97 9.40
C GLN A 183 16.19 -3.74 8.50
N THR A 184 17.21 -3.51 7.66
CA THR A 184 17.23 -2.43 6.66
C THR A 184 17.06 -2.96 5.24
N LEU A 185 17.01 -2.04 4.26
CA LEU A 185 17.06 -2.39 2.84
C LEU A 185 18.35 -3.16 2.49
N GLU A 186 19.48 -2.80 3.09
CA GLU A 186 20.76 -3.47 2.88
C GLU A 186 20.75 -4.92 3.41
N ASP A 187 20.10 -5.15 4.56
CA ASP A 187 19.90 -6.52 5.07
C ASP A 187 19.09 -7.36 4.10
N HIS A 188 18.03 -6.80 3.50
CA HIS A 188 17.27 -7.47 2.45
C HIS A 188 18.14 -7.79 1.23
N TYR A 189 18.94 -6.85 0.73
CA TYR A 189 19.88 -7.10 -0.37
C TYR A 189 20.88 -8.21 -0.05
N LYS A 190 21.40 -8.25 1.18
CA LYS A 190 22.28 -9.32 1.63
C LYS A 190 21.56 -10.67 1.63
N GLN A 191 20.34 -10.73 2.17
CA GLN A 191 19.54 -11.96 2.19
C GLN A 191 19.24 -12.47 0.78
N VAL A 192 18.87 -11.58 -0.15
CA VAL A 192 18.67 -11.94 -1.55
C VAL A 192 19.94 -12.54 -2.12
N LYS A 193 21.09 -11.85 -1.97
CA LYS A 193 22.39 -12.30 -2.49
C LYS A 193 22.78 -13.69 -1.96
N GLU A 194 22.53 -13.95 -0.68
CA GLU A 194 22.82 -15.24 -0.04
C GLU A 194 21.88 -16.37 -0.53
N ASN A 195 20.68 -16.03 -0.99
CA ASN A 195 19.69 -16.99 -1.49
C ASN A 195 19.69 -17.16 -3.01
N ILE A 196 20.57 -16.46 -3.75
CA ILE A 196 20.71 -16.67 -5.20
C ILE A 196 21.24 -18.09 -5.47
N PRO A 197 20.50 -18.92 -6.24
CA PRO A 197 20.95 -20.26 -6.58
C PRO A 197 22.31 -20.25 -7.31
N ALA A 198 23.17 -21.24 -7.03
CA ALA A 198 24.52 -21.28 -7.58
C ALA A 198 24.56 -21.23 -9.12
N TYR A 199 23.59 -21.85 -9.80
CA TYR A 199 23.49 -21.83 -11.27
C TYR A 199 23.24 -20.42 -11.83
N TYR A 200 22.66 -19.53 -11.04
CA TYR A 200 22.39 -18.15 -11.44
C TYR A 200 23.66 -17.32 -11.61
N LYS A 201 24.81 -17.77 -11.07
CA LYS A 201 26.13 -17.16 -11.33
C LYS A 201 26.48 -17.16 -12.82
N LEU A 202 25.91 -18.09 -13.60
CA LEU A 202 26.08 -18.17 -15.05
C LEU A 202 25.23 -17.12 -15.80
N VAL A 203 24.31 -16.40 -15.14
CA VAL A 203 23.49 -15.38 -15.84
C VAL A 203 24.34 -14.25 -16.44
N LYS A 204 25.54 -14.01 -15.88
CA LYS A 204 26.49 -13.02 -16.38
C LYS A 204 26.95 -13.30 -17.81
N ILE A 205 27.04 -14.58 -18.20
CA ILE A 205 27.45 -14.99 -19.55
C ILE A 205 26.28 -15.11 -20.51
N VAL A 206 25.04 -15.02 -20.03
CA VAL A 206 23.84 -15.08 -20.88
C VAL A 206 23.73 -13.78 -21.69
N PRO A 207 23.63 -13.85 -23.04
CA PRO A 207 23.44 -12.67 -23.87
C PRO A 207 22.22 -11.85 -23.44
N LYS A 208 22.38 -10.53 -23.30
CA LYS A 208 21.30 -9.63 -22.82
C LYS A 208 20.04 -9.69 -23.68
N ARG A 209 20.17 -9.95 -24.99
CA ARG A 209 19.02 -10.14 -25.89
C ARG A 209 18.13 -11.32 -25.49
N ILE A 210 18.71 -12.40 -24.93
CA ILE A 210 17.93 -13.56 -24.46
C ILE A 210 17.15 -13.18 -23.20
N ILE A 211 17.81 -12.53 -22.24
CA ILE A 211 17.17 -12.04 -21.01
C ILE A 211 16.06 -11.04 -21.37
N LYS A 212 16.33 -10.11 -22.30
CA LYS A 212 15.35 -9.14 -22.80
C LYS A 212 14.10 -9.83 -23.36
N LYS A 213 14.28 -10.84 -24.20
CA LYS A 213 13.15 -11.60 -24.78
C LYS A 213 12.33 -12.33 -23.71
N MET A 214 12.98 -12.82 -22.65
CA MET A 214 12.28 -13.43 -21.51
C MET A 214 11.46 -12.39 -20.73
N MET A 215 12.03 -11.22 -20.43
CA MET A 215 11.34 -10.12 -19.75
C MET A 215 10.19 -9.56 -20.61
N GLU A 216 10.41 -9.41 -21.91
CA GLU A 216 9.38 -8.98 -22.86
C GLU A 216 8.21 -9.97 -22.91
N ARG A 217 8.48 -11.28 -22.88
CA ARG A 217 7.44 -12.31 -22.81
C ARG A 217 6.61 -12.18 -21.54
N MET A 218 7.23 -11.82 -20.41
CA MET A 218 6.54 -11.55 -19.15
C MET A 218 5.71 -10.27 -19.25
N ALA A 219 6.24 -9.20 -19.86
CA ALA A 219 5.47 -7.97 -20.10
C ALA A 219 4.30 -8.17 -21.09
N LYS A 220 4.36 -9.20 -21.94
CA LYS A 220 3.34 -9.61 -22.93
C LYS A 220 2.42 -10.75 -22.46
N SER A 221 2.55 -11.25 -21.23
CA SER A 221 1.62 -12.26 -20.72
C SER A 221 0.21 -11.66 -20.52
N GLU A 222 -0.77 -12.48 -20.15
CA GLU A 222 -2.18 -12.08 -19.98
C GLU A 222 -2.35 -10.79 -19.15
N ASP A 223 -1.75 -10.74 -17.95
CA ASP A 223 -1.74 -9.56 -17.08
C ASP A 223 -0.54 -8.62 -17.31
N GLY A 224 0.16 -8.73 -18.43
CA GLY A 224 1.29 -7.86 -18.75
C GLY A 224 0.86 -6.53 -19.40
N PRO A 225 1.46 -5.38 -19.06
CA PRO A 225 1.07 -4.09 -19.63
C PRO A 225 1.17 -4.01 -21.16
N LEU A 226 2.15 -4.69 -21.76
CA LEU A 226 2.26 -4.72 -23.23
C LEU A 226 1.13 -5.51 -23.87
N ASN A 227 0.66 -6.59 -23.23
CA ASN A 227 -0.50 -7.32 -23.72
C ASN A 227 -1.74 -6.40 -23.77
N TRP A 228 -1.97 -5.59 -22.74
CA TRP A 228 -3.09 -4.64 -22.71
C TRP A 228 -3.02 -3.64 -23.85
N VAL A 229 -1.82 -3.13 -24.17
CA VAL A 229 -1.61 -2.20 -25.28
C VAL A 229 -1.84 -2.89 -26.62
N TYR A 230 -1.24 -4.07 -26.85
CA TYR A 230 -1.32 -4.77 -28.14
C TYR A 230 -2.70 -5.38 -28.41
N SER A 231 -3.44 -5.76 -27.37
CA SER A 231 -4.84 -6.19 -27.46
C SER A 231 -5.83 -5.02 -27.47
N ASN A 232 -5.35 -3.77 -27.40
CA ASN A 232 -6.16 -2.55 -27.36
C ASN A 232 -7.20 -2.55 -26.23
N ASN A 233 -6.81 -3.03 -25.04
CA ASN A 233 -7.65 -3.00 -23.85
C ASN A 233 -7.75 -1.58 -23.30
N GLN A 234 -8.73 -0.81 -23.80
CA GLN A 234 -8.89 0.60 -23.47
C GLN A 234 -9.04 0.86 -21.97
N GLY A 235 -9.72 -0.01 -21.24
CA GLY A 235 -9.93 0.14 -19.80
C GLY A 235 -8.61 0.13 -19.03
N ARG A 236 -7.77 -0.89 -19.26
CA ARG A 236 -6.45 -0.98 -18.62
C ARG A 236 -5.48 0.07 -19.15
N ILE A 237 -5.52 0.41 -20.43
CA ILE A 237 -4.70 1.51 -20.98
C ILE A 237 -5.04 2.83 -20.26
N ASN A 238 -6.32 3.16 -20.13
CA ASN A 238 -6.75 4.37 -19.44
C ASN A 238 -6.38 4.35 -17.96
N ALA A 239 -6.54 3.22 -17.27
CA ALA A 239 -6.18 3.11 -15.86
C ALA A 239 -4.67 3.32 -15.65
N PHE A 240 -3.83 2.54 -16.33
CA PHE A 240 -2.39 2.42 -16.03
C PHE A 240 -1.48 3.41 -16.79
N PHE A 241 -1.90 3.89 -17.96
CA PHE A 241 -1.13 4.84 -18.79
C PHE A 241 -1.84 6.19 -18.98
N GLY A 242 -3.15 6.23 -18.74
CA GLY A 242 -3.98 7.41 -18.96
C GLY A 242 -4.51 7.55 -20.38
N SER A 243 -3.73 7.15 -21.37
CA SER A 243 -4.19 6.96 -22.73
C SER A 243 -3.15 6.16 -23.52
N LYS A 244 -3.50 5.74 -24.73
CA LYS A 244 -2.54 5.05 -25.62
C LYS A 244 -1.47 6.02 -26.11
N GLU A 245 -1.85 7.26 -26.41
CA GLU A 245 -0.94 8.33 -26.84
C GLU A 245 0.13 8.59 -25.76
N LYS A 246 -0.27 8.60 -24.47
CA LYS A 246 0.68 8.73 -23.36
C LYS A 246 1.67 7.57 -23.27
N TRP A 247 1.25 6.35 -23.61
CA TRP A 247 2.13 5.19 -23.69
C TRP A 247 3.09 5.28 -24.88
N GLU A 248 2.59 5.69 -26.05
CA GLU A 248 3.40 5.87 -27.27
C GLU A 248 4.42 7.01 -27.10
N SER A 249 4.09 8.03 -26.30
CA SER A 249 4.98 9.15 -26.00
C SER A 249 5.96 8.88 -24.86
N ILE A 250 5.99 7.66 -24.28
CA ILE A 250 6.96 7.33 -23.23
C ILE A 250 8.36 7.43 -23.84
N PRO A 251 9.26 8.27 -23.30
CA PRO A 251 10.61 8.37 -23.81
C PRO A 251 11.37 7.06 -23.58
N ASP A 252 12.47 6.88 -24.30
CA ASP A 252 13.44 5.85 -23.93
C ASP A 252 14.06 6.18 -22.55
N TRP A 253 14.92 5.30 -22.06
CA TRP A 253 15.60 5.49 -20.78
C TRP A 253 16.30 6.84 -20.66
N ASP A 254 16.02 7.53 -19.56
CA ASP A 254 16.79 8.67 -19.08
C ASP A 254 17.96 8.21 -18.17
N ASP A 255 19.09 8.89 -18.29
CA ASP A 255 20.25 8.69 -17.39
C ASP A 255 20.06 9.40 -16.04
N GLU A 256 18.97 10.14 -15.85
CA GLU A 256 18.74 10.92 -14.64
C GLU A 256 18.35 10.03 -13.44
N PRO A 257 19.00 10.18 -12.28
CA PRO A 257 18.58 9.50 -11.07
C PRO A 257 17.18 10.00 -10.65
N PRO A 258 16.36 9.15 -10.02
CA PRO A 258 15.07 9.61 -9.51
C PRO A 258 15.27 10.70 -8.45
N ASN A 259 14.40 11.72 -8.46
CA ASN A 259 14.46 12.79 -7.47
C ASN A 259 13.99 12.26 -6.11
N ARG A 260 14.93 12.03 -5.20
CA ARG A 260 14.64 11.54 -3.83
C ARG A 260 14.10 12.62 -2.90
N ASP A 261 14.31 13.89 -3.27
CA ASP A 261 13.87 15.06 -2.53
C ASP A 261 12.63 15.68 -3.19
N GLU A 262 11.92 14.92 -4.02
CA GLU A 262 10.70 15.39 -4.67
C GLU A 262 9.70 15.87 -3.61
N GLU A 263 9.18 17.09 -3.79
CA GLU A 263 8.29 17.69 -2.80
C GLU A 263 7.11 16.77 -2.52
N SER A 264 6.81 16.62 -1.23
CA SER A 264 5.62 15.91 -0.80
C SER A 264 4.91 16.66 0.30
N TYR A 265 3.58 16.65 0.20
CA TYR A 265 2.71 17.16 1.23
C TYR A 265 1.88 16.05 1.84
N LEU A 266 1.61 16.20 3.13
CA LEU A 266 0.68 15.34 3.85
C LEU A 266 -0.74 15.77 3.51
N LEU A 267 -1.62 14.80 3.28
CA LEU A 267 -3.02 15.08 3.03
C LEU A 267 -3.69 15.55 4.32
N ASP A 268 -4.43 16.65 4.25
CA ASP A 268 -5.34 17.09 5.31
C ASP A 268 -6.51 16.08 5.42
N HIS A 269 -6.89 15.71 6.63
CA HIS A 269 -7.98 14.76 6.88
C HIS A 269 -9.35 15.43 7.08
N GLY A 270 -9.39 16.75 7.11
CA GLY A 270 -10.58 17.58 7.21
C GLY A 270 -11.03 17.88 8.65
N TYR A 271 -10.21 17.57 9.65
CA TYR A 271 -10.48 17.84 11.06
C TYR A 271 -9.19 18.03 11.86
N ASP A 272 -9.29 18.55 13.08
CA ASP A 272 -8.14 18.70 13.98
C ASP A 272 -7.68 17.34 14.52
N GLU A 273 -6.62 16.80 13.90
CA GLU A 273 -6.00 15.53 14.30
C GLU A 273 -5.37 15.59 15.71
N MET A 274 -5.15 16.79 16.30
CA MET A 274 -4.55 16.96 17.62
C MET A 274 -5.57 16.84 18.76
N LYS A 275 -6.88 16.90 18.47
CA LYS A 275 -7.92 16.67 19.47
C LYS A 275 -7.91 15.22 19.92
N ARG A 276 -8.05 15.02 21.24
CA ARG A 276 -8.28 13.70 21.81
C ARG A 276 -9.66 13.21 21.39
N ASP A 277 -9.83 11.91 21.30
CA ASP A 277 -11.08 11.29 20.87
C ASP A 277 -12.29 11.70 21.76
N GLU A 278 -12.05 11.95 23.05
CA GLU A 278 -13.05 12.42 24.02
C GLU A 278 -13.49 13.88 23.78
N ASP A 279 -12.64 14.68 23.14
CA ASP A 279 -12.86 16.10 22.88
C ASP A 279 -13.46 16.35 21.48
N LEU A 280 -13.60 15.30 20.66
CA LEU A 280 -14.26 15.39 19.36
C LEU A 280 -15.75 15.63 19.53
N THR A 281 -16.31 16.43 18.64
CA THR A 281 -17.73 16.79 18.60
C THR A 281 -18.36 16.39 17.28
N ILE A 282 -19.69 16.37 17.22
CA ILE A 282 -20.40 16.13 15.95
C ILE A 282 -20.04 17.17 14.87
N GLU A 283 -19.61 18.36 15.26
CA GLU A 283 -19.21 19.41 14.31
C GLU A 283 -17.87 19.10 13.65
N ASP A 284 -16.92 18.52 14.38
CA ASP A 284 -15.66 18.03 13.81
C ASP A 284 -15.92 16.96 12.73
N LEU A 285 -16.90 16.08 12.96
CA LEU A 285 -17.32 15.06 12.01
C LEU A 285 -18.02 15.65 10.77
N ARG A 286 -18.86 16.68 10.96
CA ARG A 286 -19.49 17.41 9.85
C ARG A 286 -18.47 18.15 9.01
N GLN A 287 -17.48 18.78 9.65
CA GLN A 287 -16.36 19.43 8.97
C GLN A 287 -15.57 18.43 8.13
N ALA A 288 -15.19 17.28 8.70
CA ALA A 288 -14.48 16.23 7.97
C ALA A 288 -15.30 15.68 6.80
N ALA A 289 -16.60 15.45 7.01
CA ALA A 289 -17.49 14.99 5.95
C ALA A 289 -17.58 16.01 4.81
N LYS A 290 -17.78 17.29 5.14
CA LYS A 290 -17.84 18.38 4.18
C LYS A 290 -16.54 18.54 3.40
N PHE A 291 -15.39 18.44 4.07
CA PHE A 291 -14.07 18.44 3.43
C PHE A 291 -13.94 17.32 2.39
N ARG A 292 -14.50 16.14 2.68
CA ARG A 292 -14.57 14.98 1.77
C ARG A 292 -15.72 15.07 0.74
N GLY A 293 -16.37 16.23 0.63
CA GLY A 293 -17.48 16.49 -0.31
C GLY A 293 -18.81 15.84 0.09
N GLY A 294 -18.95 15.35 1.32
CA GLY A 294 -20.15 14.72 1.84
C GLY A 294 -20.74 15.40 3.07
N GLU A 295 -21.58 14.67 3.80
CA GLU A 295 -22.33 15.17 4.95
C GLU A 295 -22.37 14.11 6.07
N CYS A 296 -22.26 14.55 7.33
CA CYS A 296 -22.62 13.72 8.48
C CYS A 296 -24.10 13.99 8.80
N LEU A 297 -24.95 12.97 8.65
CA LEU A 297 -26.41 13.07 8.81
C LEU A 297 -26.85 12.84 10.26
N SER A 298 -25.98 12.31 11.10
CA SER A 298 -26.28 12.09 12.52
C SER A 298 -26.27 13.41 13.31
N GLU A 299 -27.14 13.48 14.33
CA GLU A 299 -27.28 14.69 15.15
C GLU A 299 -26.27 14.76 16.31
N LYS A 300 -25.80 13.61 16.80
CA LYS A 300 -24.99 13.50 18.01
C LYS A 300 -23.86 12.49 17.83
N LEU A 301 -22.70 12.81 18.40
CA LEU A 301 -21.60 11.89 18.60
C LEU A 301 -21.75 11.27 20.00
N VAL A 302 -21.83 9.95 20.08
CA VAL A 302 -21.95 9.21 21.36
C VAL A 302 -20.57 8.75 21.84
N ASP A 303 -19.85 8.05 20.96
CA ASP A 303 -18.48 7.61 21.15
C ASP A 303 -17.84 7.36 19.78
N MET A 304 -16.57 6.96 19.76
CA MET A 304 -15.84 6.70 18.52
C MET A 304 -16.22 5.38 17.81
N LYS A 305 -17.10 4.56 18.40
CA LYS A 305 -17.41 3.19 17.95
C LYS A 305 -18.84 3.06 17.41
N THR A 306 -19.75 3.90 17.88
CA THR A 306 -21.15 3.92 17.49
C THR A 306 -21.26 4.40 16.05
N LYS A 307 -21.89 3.59 15.21
CA LYS A 307 -22.09 3.92 13.79
C LYS A 307 -22.94 5.18 13.66
N LEU A 308 -22.51 6.07 12.79
CA LEU A 308 -23.24 7.27 12.38
C LEU A 308 -23.66 7.14 10.92
N LYS A 309 -24.65 7.94 10.52
CA LYS A 309 -25.11 8.02 9.13
C LYS A 309 -24.35 9.12 8.40
N TRP A 310 -23.86 8.78 7.22
CA TRP A 310 -23.07 9.65 6.36
C TRP A 310 -23.67 9.66 4.96
N LYS A 311 -23.36 10.72 4.20
CA LYS A 311 -23.70 10.84 2.79
C LYS A 311 -22.47 11.27 2.02
N CYS A 312 -22.16 10.61 0.91
CA CYS A 312 -21.03 11.01 0.06
C CYS A 312 -21.43 12.08 -0.96
N ALA A 313 -20.45 12.61 -1.69
CA ALA A 313 -20.64 13.58 -2.77
C ALA A 313 -21.60 13.10 -3.88
N PHE A 314 -21.72 11.78 -4.07
CA PHE A 314 -22.60 11.16 -5.06
C PHE A 314 -24.02 10.86 -4.51
N GLY A 315 -24.31 11.22 -3.26
CA GLY A 315 -25.62 11.03 -2.65
C GLY A 315 -25.87 9.68 -1.98
N HIS A 316 -24.95 8.71 -2.09
CA HIS A 316 -25.07 7.44 -1.37
C HIS A 316 -25.05 7.66 0.14
N ILE A 317 -25.98 7.02 0.85
CA ILE A 317 -26.10 7.05 2.30
C ILE A 317 -25.53 5.76 2.86
N PHE A 318 -24.62 5.86 3.83
CA PHE A 318 -23.95 4.71 4.41
C PHE A 318 -23.69 4.93 5.90
N GLU A 319 -23.38 3.83 6.59
CA GLU A 319 -23.04 3.85 8.02
C GLU A 319 -21.55 3.61 8.24
N GLY A 320 -21.02 4.18 9.31
CA GLY A 320 -19.65 3.96 9.75
C GLY A 320 -19.38 4.64 11.09
N SER A 321 -18.55 4.01 11.93
CA SER A 321 -18.11 4.66 13.17
C SER A 321 -17.16 5.83 12.91
N PRO A 322 -17.04 6.79 13.85
CA PRO A 322 -16.01 7.83 13.77
C PRO A 322 -14.59 7.26 13.67
N THR A 323 -14.29 6.15 14.35
CA THR A 323 -13.00 5.44 14.21
C THR A 323 -12.76 5.02 12.78
N LEU A 324 -13.75 4.40 12.14
CA LEU A 324 -13.66 3.94 10.76
C LEU A 324 -13.42 5.10 9.78
N ILE A 325 -14.21 6.17 9.91
CA ILE A 325 -14.24 7.27 8.96
C ILE A 325 -13.07 8.23 9.14
N LEU A 326 -12.83 8.72 10.35
CA LEU A 326 -11.79 9.71 10.62
C LEU A 326 -10.42 9.06 10.78
N LYS A 327 -10.30 8.06 11.67
CA LYS A 327 -9.01 7.43 11.99
C LYS A 327 -8.63 6.41 10.92
N GLY A 328 -9.59 5.69 10.36
CA GLY A 328 -9.33 4.72 9.29
C GLY A 328 -9.20 5.33 7.90
N GLY A 329 -9.74 6.53 7.65
CA GLY A 329 -9.76 7.12 6.32
C GLY A 329 -10.75 6.45 5.36
N HIS A 330 -11.56 5.51 5.86
CA HIS A 330 -12.62 4.86 5.08
C HIS A 330 -13.70 5.86 4.71
N TRP A 331 -14.39 5.59 3.60
CA TRP A 331 -15.50 6.41 3.15
C TRP A 331 -16.62 5.55 2.59
N CYS A 332 -17.34 6.06 1.60
CA CYS A 332 -18.49 5.41 1.00
C CYS A 332 -18.11 4.07 0.34
N PRO A 333 -18.74 2.95 0.74
CA PRO A 333 -18.46 1.62 0.19
C PRO A 333 -18.94 1.45 -1.27
N GLU A 334 -19.88 2.29 -1.73
CA GLU A 334 -20.37 2.27 -3.11
C GLU A 334 -19.44 3.04 -4.08
N CYS A 335 -18.68 4.00 -3.54
CA CYS A 335 -17.74 4.81 -4.34
C CYS A 335 -16.37 4.14 -4.51
N THR A 336 -16.12 2.99 -3.86
CA THR A 336 -14.88 2.25 -4.09
C THR A 336 -14.84 1.81 -5.56
N PRO A 337 -13.75 2.07 -6.29
CA PRO A 337 -13.72 1.80 -7.72
C PRO A 337 -14.05 0.34 -8.00
N PRO A 338 -14.87 0.05 -9.02
CA PRO A 338 -15.11 -1.31 -9.44
C PRO A 338 -13.78 -1.92 -9.92
N PRO A 339 -13.59 -3.24 -9.76
CA PRO A 339 -12.54 -3.95 -10.46
C PRO A 339 -12.70 -3.86 -11.98
#